data_AF-A0A4Z2C588-F1
#
_entry.id   AF-A0A4Z2C588-F1
#
_cell.length_a   1.000
_cell.length_b   1.000
_cell.length_c   1.000
_cell.angle_alpha   90.00
_cell.angle_beta   90.00
_cell.angle_gamma   90.00
#
_symmetry.space_group_name_H-M   'P 1'
#
loop_
_entity.id
_entity.type
_entity.pdbx_description
1 polymer ?
#
loop_
_entity_poly.entity_id
_entity_poly.type
_entity_poly.pdbx_seq_one_letter_code
_entity_poly.pdbx_strand_id
1 'polypeptide(L)'
;MKSQEVLEECSGRSTTPSLLMATVGQRVLSRLDDGTGCCSPEQVVTLWTEEGIRSSREILQTLDFSLDDRLSLVDLTLALDNELLVSGNGIHQAALISYKNEIQHLQVLAEQASRERDKVKADLDHADQRNLQLVSEVDDRHASMENLNQSRIRDLEQEFRDRLTAVRSQVEQESDILLLQVERERGALQEELRLLRAQEAALQEELHATAQFGNLDSAGCGLSLDERFADLIKEYEQQCRELRDRNDELSSELELLTSQRSNRKSRRASGGDAAAVLNWTQPALSASIESDSDLSDVKRTSSPQIKKKLQLDDKEAVCPLDDISGPAVSIQTEMALEQLKQKHDQELQQLRIQLETQVNYYERSLEQMRQSMELERKDICQTFKLEISELEEQKLQVEQEVKQLQEALGKLQLQHGGGGWNSEQERKMQRERAEMEQNFAREIGNLVQRLSSEKDQLEAELKLKMDQEVSLLR
;
A
#
# COMPACT_ATOMS: atom_id res chain seq x y z
N MET A 1 -32.34 -58.02 19.07
CA MET A 1 -32.65 -59.20 19.90
C MET A 1 -32.39 -58.83 21.36
N LYS A 2 -33.17 -59.35 22.32
CA LYS A 2 -33.01 -59.11 23.78
C LYS A 2 -32.11 -60.17 24.43
N SER A 3 -31.78 -59.90 25.71
CA SER A 3 -31.21 -60.73 26.81
C SER A 3 -29.93 -60.05 27.36
N GLN A 4 -29.82 -59.53 28.59
CA GLN A 4 -30.29 -59.98 29.94
C GLN A 4 -29.62 -61.33 30.29
N GLU A 5 -28.89 -61.54 31.40
CA GLU A 5 -29.05 -61.17 32.83
C GLU A 5 -27.68 -60.80 33.47
N VAL A 6 -27.53 -59.85 34.43
CA VAL A 6 -27.88 -59.78 35.88
C VAL A 6 -26.85 -60.44 36.83
N LEU A 7 -26.54 -59.68 37.89
CA LEU A 7 -25.63 -59.94 39.01
C LEU A 7 -25.66 -61.34 39.64
N GLU A 8 -24.49 -61.74 40.18
CA GLU A 8 -24.45 -62.45 41.46
C GLU A 8 -23.34 -61.84 42.35
N GLU A 9 -23.70 -61.35 43.54
CA GLU A 9 -22.74 -60.99 44.59
C GLU A 9 -22.12 -62.26 45.18
N CYS A 10 -20.83 -62.27 45.48
CA CYS A 10 -20.31 -63.17 46.50
C CYS A 10 -19.28 -62.48 47.41
N SER A 11 -19.55 -62.55 48.71
CA SER A 11 -18.88 -61.78 49.74
C SER A 11 -17.44 -62.26 50.00
N GLY A 12 -16.46 -61.38 49.78
CA GLY A 12 -15.02 -61.62 49.97
C GLY A 12 -14.43 -60.85 51.15
N ARG A 13 -14.97 -61.11 52.34
CA ARG A 13 -14.53 -60.68 53.68
C ARG A 13 -13.15 -59.98 53.75
N SER A 14 -13.15 -58.69 54.13
CA SER A 14 -11.94 -57.96 54.50
C SER A 14 -11.16 -58.70 55.59
N THR A 15 -9.96 -59.16 55.25
CA THR A 15 -8.92 -59.59 56.18
C THR A 15 -7.66 -58.78 55.90
N THR A 16 -7.23 -58.03 56.91
CA THR A 16 -5.98 -57.27 56.94
C THR A 16 -4.80 -58.07 56.36
N PRO A 17 -4.06 -57.56 55.36
CA PRO A 17 -2.83 -58.21 54.93
C PRO A 17 -1.82 -58.15 56.06
N SER A 18 -1.37 -59.32 56.51
CA SER A 18 -0.38 -59.46 57.58
C SER A 18 0.95 -58.79 57.19
N LEU A 19 1.63 -58.21 58.16
CA LEU A 19 2.74 -57.25 57.98
C LEU A 19 4.08 -57.90 57.57
N LEU A 20 4.06 -58.93 56.72
CA LEU A 20 5.23 -59.61 56.18
C LEU A 20 5.05 -59.85 54.67
N MET A 21 5.12 -58.77 53.89
CA MET A 21 5.42 -58.90 52.45
C MET A 21 6.89 -59.30 52.29
N ALA A 22 7.14 -60.61 52.25
CA ALA A 22 8.33 -61.11 51.57
C ALA A 22 8.28 -60.65 50.10
N THR A 23 9.31 -59.94 49.64
CA THR A 23 9.24 -59.18 48.40
C THR A 23 9.31 -60.05 47.15
N VAL A 24 8.17 -60.26 46.50
CA VAL A 24 8.07 -60.91 45.17
C VAL A 24 8.50 -59.98 44.02
N GLY A 25 8.69 -58.67 44.27
CA GLY A 25 8.84 -57.65 43.23
C GLY A 25 10.23 -57.09 42.93
N GLN A 26 11.27 -57.36 43.73
CA GLN A 26 12.58 -56.70 43.59
C GLN A 26 13.72 -57.73 43.53
N ARG A 27 13.99 -58.24 42.32
CA ARG A 27 15.20 -59.04 42.06
C ARG A 27 16.42 -58.13 42.09
N VAL A 28 17.36 -58.40 42.99
CA VAL A 28 18.68 -57.76 42.95
C VAL A 28 19.47 -58.39 41.80
N LEU A 29 20.49 -57.69 41.29
CA LEU A 29 21.33 -58.15 40.17
C LEU A 29 20.59 -58.34 38.82
N SER A 30 19.43 -57.70 38.60
CA SER A 30 18.72 -57.71 37.31
C SER A 30 19.57 -57.23 36.11
N ARG A 31 20.64 -56.46 36.37
CA ARG A 31 21.68 -56.09 35.38
C ARG A 31 22.48 -57.27 34.83
N LEU A 32 22.49 -58.41 35.54
CA LEU A 32 23.16 -59.66 35.15
C LEU A 32 22.17 -60.69 34.55
N ASP A 33 20.87 -60.38 34.49
CA ASP A 33 19.86 -61.26 33.91
C ASP A 33 19.92 -61.18 32.38
N ASP A 34 20.21 -62.31 31.71
CA ASP A 34 20.18 -62.45 30.26
C ASP A 34 18.75 -62.64 29.69
N GLY A 35 17.74 -62.53 30.56
CA GLY A 35 16.33 -62.78 30.28
C GLY A 35 15.86 -64.18 30.70
N THR A 36 16.76 -65.04 31.20
CA THR A 36 16.42 -66.37 31.69
C THR A 36 16.09 -66.42 33.18
N GLY A 37 16.35 -65.35 33.95
CA GLY A 37 16.26 -65.35 35.40
C GLY A 37 17.49 -65.93 36.12
N CYS A 38 18.51 -66.35 35.35
CA CYS A 38 19.74 -66.96 35.87
C CYS A 38 20.99 -66.30 35.24
N CYS A 39 22.10 -66.28 35.98
CA CYS A 39 23.40 -65.78 35.50
C CYS A 39 24.52 -66.81 35.77
N SER A 40 25.73 -66.57 35.28
CA SER A 40 26.89 -67.39 35.70
C SER A 40 27.46 -66.91 37.04
N PRO A 41 27.96 -67.82 37.91
CA PRO A 41 28.61 -67.44 39.16
C PRO A 41 29.74 -66.43 38.98
N GLU A 42 30.51 -66.59 37.90
CA GLU A 42 31.61 -65.69 37.54
C GLU A 42 31.13 -64.25 37.28
N GLN A 43 29.95 -64.04 36.67
CA GLN A 43 29.39 -62.69 36.46
C GLN A 43 29.03 -61.98 37.78
N VAL A 44 28.53 -62.73 38.76
CA VAL A 44 28.25 -62.21 40.11
C VAL A 44 29.57 -61.88 40.82
N VAL A 45 30.54 -62.80 40.75
CA VAL A 45 31.87 -62.61 41.34
C VAL A 45 32.59 -61.39 40.75
N THR A 46 32.54 -61.17 39.43
CA THR A 46 33.12 -59.97 38.82
C THR A 46 32.43 -58.70 39.30
N LEU A 47 31.10 -58.65 39.24
CA LEU A 47 30.34 -57.46 39.67
C LEU A 47 30.61 -57.12 41.13
N TRP A 48 30.52 -58.09 42.05
CA TRP A 48 30.77 -57.84 43.47
C TRP A 48 32.22 -57.42 43.74
N THR A 49 33.19 -57.94 42.98
CA THR A 49 34.60 -57.54 43.09
C THR A 49 34.84 -56.12 42.57
N GLU A 50 34.16 -55.70 41.51
CA GLU A 50 34.15 -54.33 40.99
C GLU A 50 33.54 -53.35 42.02
N GLU A 51 32.45 -53.75 42.68
CA GLU A 51 31.83 -53.02 43.80
C GLU A 51 32.61 -53.16 45.13
N GLY A 52 33.82 -53.73 45.11
CA GLY A 52 34.79 -53.74 46.22
C GLY A 52 34.74 -54.94 47.18
N ILE A 53 33.83 -55.89 46.98
CA ILE A 53 33.70 -57.12 47.78
C ILE A 53 34.76 -58.13 47.33
N ARG A 54 35.77 -58.40 48.16
CA ARG A 54 36.88 -59.31 47.80
C ARG A 54 36.58 -60.79 48.07
N SER A 55 35.65 -61.09 48.97
CA SER A 55 35.25 -62.45 49.37
C SER A 55 34.10 -63.02 48.52
N SER A 56 33.87 -62.50 47.31
CA SER A 56 32.67 -62.82 46.50
C SER A 56 32.44 -64.32 46.24
N ARG A 57 33.51 -65.09 46.03
CA ARG A 57 33.42 -66.57 45.88
C ARG A 57 33.05 -67.26 47.20
N GLU A 58 33.65 -66.82 48.30
CA GLU A 58 33.44 -67.37 49.65
C GLU A 58 32.00 -67.10 50.12
N ILE A 59 31.46 -65.91 49.81
CA ILE A 59 30.08 -65.54 50.12
C ILE A 59 29.09 -66.43 49.36
N LEU A 60 29.26 -66.64 48.06
CA LEU A 60 28.38 -67.54 47.28
C LEU A 60 28.40 -68.98 47.82
N GLN A 61 29.58 -69.49 48.18
CA GLN A 61 29.71 -70.82 48.80
C GLN A 61 29.10 -70.90 50.21
N THR A 62 29.16 -69.81 50.99
CA THR A 62 28.53 -69.72 52.31
C THR A 62 27.00 -69.68 52.23
N LEU A 63 26.46 -69.17 51.12
CA LEU A 63 25.03 -69.16 50.78
C LEU A 63 24.56 -70.46 50.06
N ASP A 64 25.35 -71.55 50.14
CA ASP A 64 25.10 -72.86 49.52
C ASP A 64 24.96 -72.85 47.97
N PHE A 65 25.54 -71.89 47.26
CA PHE A 65 25.54 -71.87 45.79
C PHE A 65 26.76 -72.57 45.15
N SER A 66 26.49 -73.41 44.14
CA SER A 66 27.50 -74.02 43.25
C SER A 66 28.19 -72.95 42.38
N LEU A 67 29.51 -73.07 42.22
CA LEU A 67 30.29 -72.21 41.29
C LEU A 67 30.42 -72.80 39.88
N ASP A 68 29.96 -74.04 39.67
CA ASP A 68 30.04 -74.74 38.38
C ASP A 68 28.74 -74.63 37.56
N ASP A 69 27.60 -74.39 38.21
CA ASP A 69 26.26 -74.32 37.61
C ASP A 69 25.74 -72.88 37.46
N ARG A 70 24.66 -72.68 36.69
CA ARG A 70 23.99 -71.36 36.60
C ARG A 70 23.28 -71.00 37.91
N LEU A 71 23.47 -69.77 38.38
CA LEU A 71 22.81 -69.23 39.57
C LEU A 71 21.44 -68.66 39.24
N SER A 72 20.41 -69.08 39.97
CA SER A 72 19.10 -68.42 39.99
C SER A 72 19.20 -67.08 40.70
N LEU A 73 18.86 -65.99 40.00
CA LEU A 73 18.90 -64.63 40.57
C LEU A 73 17.80 -64.43 41.62
N VAL A 74 16.71 -65.20 41.55
CA VAL A 74 15.65 -65.19 42.56
C VAL A 74 16.16 -65.80 43.85
N ASP A 75 16.74 -66.99 43.79
CA ASP A 75 17.19 -67.71 44.98
C ASP A 75 18.38 -67.01 45.62
N LEU A 76 19.29 -66.44 44.81
CA LEU A 76 20.38 -65.60 45.31
C LEU A 76 19.86 -64.31 45.98
N THR A 77 18.85 -63.66 45.41
CA THR A 77 18.20 -62.50 46.07
C THR A 77 17.59 -62.91 47.42
N LEU A 78 16.88 -64.05 47.47
CA LEU A 78 16.27 -64.56 48.71
C LEU A 78 17.31 -64.95 49.77
N ALA A 79 18.42 -65.57 49.37
CA ALA A 79 19.51 -65.92 50.28
C ALA A 79 20.16 -64.67 50.90
N LEU A 80 20.39 -63.62 50.10
CA LEU A 80 20.91 -62.34 50.56
C LEU A 80 19.92 -61.61 51.49
N ASP A 81 18.62 -61.56 51.13
CA ASP A 81 17.57 -61.00 51.98
C ASP A 81 17.46 -61.76 53.33
N ASN A 82 17.60 -63.09 53.33
CA ASN A 82 17.54 -63.91 54.54
C ASN A 82 18.73 -63.66 55.47
N GLU A 83 19.97 -63.70 54.98
CA GLU A 83 21.15 -63.36 55.79
C GLU A 83 21.05 -61.94 56.36
N LEU A 84 20.53 -60.99 55.57
CA LEU A 84 20.33 -59.62 56.03
C LEU A 84 19.32 -59.53 57.18
N LEU A 85 18.19 -60.23 57.07
CA LEU A 85 17.13 -60.27 58.09
C LEU A 85 17.54 -61.03 59.36
N VAL A 86 18.43 -62.02 59.25
CA VAL A 86 18.95 -62.82 60.37
C VAL A 86 20.18 -62.18 61.02
N SER A 87 20.91 -61.32 60.31
CA SER A 87 22.07 -60.60 60.86
C SER A 87 21.65 -59.70 62.04
N GLY A 88 22.30 -59.87 63.19
CA GLY A 88 21.98 -59.12 64.42
C GLY A 88 22.35 -57.63 64.42
N ASN A 89 22.56 -57.02 63.24
CA ASN A 89 22.99 -55.63 63.08
C ASN A 89 21.85 -54.75 62.55
N GLY A 90 21.03 -54.26 63.48
CA GLY A 90 19.87 -53.41 63.17
C GLY A 90 20.21 -52.10 62.44
N ILE A 91 21.47 -51.64 62.45
CA ILE A 91 21.89 -50.45 61.69
C ILE A 91 21.88 -50.75 60.19
N HIS A 92 22.44 -51.89 59.77
CA HIS A 92 22.43 -52.31 58.37
C HIS A 92 21.00 -52.56 57.87
N GLN A 93 20.18 -53.22 58.71
CA GLN A 93 18.77 -53.46 58.42
C GLN A 93 17.99 -52.15 58.22
N ALA A 94 18.17 -51.16 59.11
CA ALA A 94 17.52 -49.85 58.99
C ALA A 94 17.96 -49.09 57.73
N ALA A 95 19.25 -49.10 57.39
CA ALA A 95 19.76 -48.44 56.18
C ALA A 95 19.18 -49.06 54.91
N LEU A 96 19.15 -50.39 54.80
CA LEU A 96 18.65 -51.08 53.61
C LEU A 96 17.13 -51.00 53.46
N ILE A 97 16.37 -51.06 54.55
CA ILE A 97 14.91 -50.80 54.50
C ILE A 97 14.64 -49.35 54.05
N SER A 98 15.44 -48.39 54.51
CA SER A 98 15.31 -46.97 54.11
C SER A 98 15.59 -46.78 52.62
N TYR A 99 16.70 -47.32 52.10
CA TYR A 99 17.00 -47.26 50.65
C TYR A 99 15.97 -48.02 49.80
N LYS A 100 15.49 -49.18 50.26
CA LYS A 100 14.46 -49.97 49.59
C LYS A 100 13.15 -49.20 49.46
N ASN A 101 12.72 -48.51 50.53
CA ASN A 101 11.53 -47.65 50.53
C ASN A 101 11.72 -46.42 49.64
N GLU A 102 12.88 -45.75 49.69
CA GLU A 102 13.17 -44.58 48.85
C GLU A 102 13.19 -44.95 47.36
N ILE A 103 13.78 -46.09 46.99
CA ILE A 103 13.76 -46.59 45.60
C ILE A 103 12.32 -46.85 45.13
N GLN A 104 11.46 -47.43 45.98
CA GLN A 104 10.05 -47.66 45.65
C GLN A 104 9.28 -46.34 45.47
N HIS A 105 9.51 -45.37 46.36
CA HIS A 105 8.92 -44.04 46.28
C HIS A 105 9.34 -43.31 44.99
N LEU A 106 10.63 -43.30 44.66
CA LEU A 106 11.16 -42.71 43.43
C LEU A 106 10.66 -43.42 42.17
N GLN A 107 10.48 -44.74 42.19
CA GLN A 107 9.87 -45.49 41.09
C GLN A 107 8.43 -45.02 40.82
N VAL A 108 7.60 -44.93 41.86
CA VAL A 108 6.20 -44.45 41.74
C VAL A 108 6.16 -43.01 41.21
N LEU A 109 7.02 -42.13 41.69
CA LEU A 109 7.13 -40.75 41.18
C LEU A 109 7.57 -40.70 39.71
N ALA A 110 8.55 -41.51 39.30
CA ALA A 110 9.04 -41.56 37.93
C ALA A 110 7.98 -42.11 36.95
N GLU A 111 7.20 -43.11 37.37
CA GLU A 111 6.06 -43.59 36.59
C GLU A 111 4.95 -42.54 36.49
N GLN A 112 4.64 -41.82 37.57
CA GLN A 112 3.62 -40.77 37.57
C GLN A 112 4.01 -39.61 36.64
N ALA A 113 5.24 -39.12 36.74
CA ALA A 113 5.77 -38.10 35.84
C ALA A 113 5.79 -38.57 34.37
N SER A 114 6.05 -39.87 34.13
CA SER A 114 5.96 -40.45 32.77
C SER A 114 4.53 -40.44 32.24
N ARG A 115 3.53 -40.83 33.06
CA ARG A 115 2.10 -40.79 32.68
C ARG A 115 1.62 -39.36 32.38
N GLU A 116 2.05 -38.39 33.17
CA GLU A 116 1.72 -36.98 32.97
C GLU A 116 2.36 -36.42 31.69
N ARG A 117 3.66 -36.70 31.45
CA ARG A 117 4.35 -36.38 30.20
C ARG A 117 3.63 -36.97 28.98
N ASP A 118 3.29 -38.25 29.04
CA ASP A 118 2.68 -38.97 27.91
C ASP A 118 1.27 -38.46 27.61
N LYS A 119 0.52 -38.04 28.65
CA LYS A 119 -0.76 -37.34 28.49
C LYS A 119 -0.56 -35.96 27.82
N VAL A 120 0.34 -35.12 28.35
CA VAL A 120 0.60 -33.78 27.79
C VAL A 120 1.09 -33.88 26.35
N LYS A 121 1.86 -34.91 26.01
CA LYS A 121 2.26 -35.19 24.63
C LYS A 121 1.07 -35.51 23.73
N ALA A 122 0.15 -36.36 24.16
CA ALA A 122 -1.07 -36.67 23.39
C ALA A 122 -1.99 -35.45 23.22
N ASP A 123 -2.11 -34.61 24.27
CA ASP A 123 -2.87 -33.37 24.21
C ASP A 123 -2.22 -32.35 23.23
N LEU A 124 -0.89 -32.28 23.18
CA LEU A 124 -0.13 -31.48 22.20
C LEU A 124 -0.29 -32.02 20.77
N ASP A 125 -0.10 -33.32 20.56
CA ASP A 125 -0.27 -33.96 19.24
C ASP A 125 -1.69 -33.71 18.68
N HIS A 126 -2.72 -33.66 19.55
CA HIS A 126 -4.09 -33.31 19.17
C HIS A 126 -4.26 -31.82 18.84
N ALA A 127 -3.64 -30.92 19.62
CA ALA A 127 -3.65 -29.49 19.34
C ALA A 127 -2.96 -29.15 18.00
N ASP A 128 -1.82 -29.79 17.71
CA ASP A 128 -1.08 -29.61 16.45
C ASP A 128 -1.89 -30.13 15.24
N GLN A 129 -2.56 -31.28 15.36
CA GLN A 129 -3.49 -31.76 14.33
C GLN A 129 -4.62 -30.76 14.05
N ARG A 130 -5.17 -30.15 15.11
CA ARG A 130 -6.22 -29.13 14.97
C ARG A 130 -5.70 -27.82 14.35
N ASN A 131 -4.48 -27.41 14.70
CA ASN A 131 -3.83 -26.25 14.09
C ASN A 131 -3.58 -26.46 12.59
N LEU A 132 -3.09 -27.64 12.19
CA LEU A 132 -2.91 -28.00 10.78
C LEU A 132 -4.23 -28.00 10.00
N GLN A 133 -5.32 -28.48 10.60
CA GLN A 133 -6.66 -28.39 10.01
C GLN A 133 -7.11 -26.94 9.81
N LEU A 134 -6.93 -26.08 10.82
CA LEU A 134 -7.29 -24.66 10.75
C LEU A 134 -6.48 -23.90 9.70
N VAL A 135 -5.18 -24.21 9.54
CA VAL A 135 -4.35 -23.62 8.46
C VAL A 135 -4.89 -24.03 7.09
N SER A 136 -5.10 -25.33 6.84
CA SER A 136 -5.70 -25.81 5.58
C SER A 136 -7.07 -25.18 5.30
N GLU A 137 -7.90 -25.04 6.33
CA GLU A 137 -9.22 -24.40 6.26
C GLU A 137 -9.18 -22.89 5.94
N VAL A 138 -8.08 -22.22 6.31
CA VAL A 138 -7.85 -20.80 5.98
C VAL A 138 -7.35 -20.70 4.53
N ASP A 139 -6.40 -21.54 4.14
CA ASP A 139 -5.87 -21.60 2.78
C ASP A 139 -6.96 -21.92 1.74
N ASP A 140 -7.83 -22.91 2.03
CA ASP A 140 -8.98 -23.26 1.18
C ASP A 140 -9.97 -22.08 1.04
N ARG A 141 -10.22 -21.33 2.13
CA ARG A 141 -11.09 -20.15 2.10
C ARG A 141 -10.46 -18.99 1.34
N HIS A 142 -9.16 -18.75 1.51
CA HIS A 142 -8.44 -17.74 0.73
C HIS A 142 -8.43 -18.09 -0.75
N ALA A 143 -8.08 -19.32 -1.12
CA ALA A 143 -8.12 -19.78 -2.51
C ALA A 143 -9.53 -19.67 -3.11
N SER A 144 -10.59 -20.03 -2.37
CA SER A 144 -11.97 -19.85 -2.84
C SER A 144 -12.37 -18.39 -3.00
N MET A 145 -11.94 -17.50 -2.09
CA MET A 145 -12.22 -16.07 -2.15
C MET A 145 -11.47 -15.40 -3.31
N GLU A 146 -10.21 -15.75 -3.50
CA GLU A 146 -9.39 -15.24 -4.59
C GLU A 146 -9.95 -15.67 -5.95
N ASN A 147 -10.29 -16.96 -6.13
CA ASN A 147 -10.92 -17.45 -7.36
C ASN A 147 -12.23 -16.72 -7.67
N LEU A 148 -13.06 -16.45 -6.65
CA LEU A 148 -14.30 -15.69 -6.80
C LEU A 148 -14.04 -14.23 -7.20
N ASN A 149 -13.07 -13.57 -6.56
CA ASN A 149 -12.67 -12.20 -6.86
C ASN A 149 -12.08 -12.09 -8.28
N GLN A 150 -11.17 -13.00 -8.66
CA GLN A 150 -10.60 -13.08 -10.00
C GLN A 150 -11.68 -13.33 -11.06
N SER A 151 -12.69 -14.17 -10.79
CA SER A 151 -13.82 -14.35 -11.72
C SER A 151 -14.62 -13.05 -11.86
N ARG A 152 -14.99 -12.42 -10.74
CA ARG A 152 -15.77 -11.17 -10.74
C ARG A 152 -15.05 -10.03 -11.47
N ILE A 153 -13.73 -9.93 -11.33
CA ILE A 153 -12.92 -8.96 -12.08
C ILE A 153 -12.97 -9.28 -13.57
N ARG A 154 -12.72 -10.54 -13.98
CA ARG A 154 -12.80 -10.98 -15.38
C ARG A 154 -14.17 -10.71 -16.00
N ASP A 155 -15.25 -10.96 -15.25
CA ASP A 155 -16.63 -10.74 -15.70
C ASP A 155 -16.93 -9.24 -15.89
N LEU A 156 -16.50 -8.39 -14.95
CA LEU A 156 -16.62 -6.92 -15.07
C LEU A 156 -15.78 -6.34 -16.20
N GLU A 157 -14.52 -6.76 -16.34
CA GLU A 157 -13.68 -6.39 -17.48
C GLU A 157 -14.33 -6.79 -18.80
N GLN A 158 -14.96 -7.97 -18.87
CA GLN A 158 -15.65 -8.42 -20.08
C GLN A 158 -16.87 -7.54 -20.36
N GLU A 159 -17.68 -7.21 -19.36
CA GLU A 159 -18.81 -6.27 -19.50
C GLU A 159 -18.33 -4.89 -20.01
N PHE A 160 -17.19 -4.38 -19.54
CA PHE A 160 -16.59 -3.15 -20.05
C PHE A 160 -16.04 -3.29 -21.48
N ARG A 161 -15.37 -4.41 -21.81
CA ARG A 161 -14.88 -4.71 -23.18
C ARG A 161 -16.04 -4.78 -24.17
N ASP A 162 -17.14 -5.43 -23.80
CA ASP A 162 -18.34 -5.59 -24.63
C ASP A 162 -19.05 -4.23 -24.83
N ARG A 163 -19.22 -3.44 -23.76
CA ARG A 163 -19.76 -2.07 -23.83
C ARG A 163 -18.91 -1.16 -24.72
N LEU A 164 -17.59 -1.20 -24.58
CA LEU A 164 -16.68 -0.39 -25.40
C LEU A 164 -16.77 -0.79 -26.87
N THR A 165 -16.88 -2.08 -27.16
CA THR A 165 -17.05 -2.60 -28.53
C THR A 165 -18.38 -2.17 -29.13
N ALA A 166 -19.48 -2.23 -28.35
CA ALA A 166 -20.79 -1.76 -28.78
C ALA A 166 -20.82 -0.25 -29.07
N VAL A 167 -20.23 0.58 -28.20
CA VAL A 167 -20.13 2.04 -28.42
C VAL A 167 -19.28 2.37 -29.65
N ARG A 168 -18.15 1.67 -29.86
CA ARG A 168 -17.32 1.84 -31.07
C ARG A 168 -18.13 1.52 -32.33
N SER A 169 -18.82 0.38 -32.36
CA SER A 169 -19.67 -0.02 -33.49
C SER A 169 -20.82 0.97 -33.74
N GLN A 170 -21.40 1.56 -32.68
CA GLN A 170 -22.41 2.62 -32.82
C GLN A 170 -21.81 3.90 -33.43
N VAL A 171 -20.63 4.34 -32.98
CA VAL A 171 -19.94 5.53 -33.54
C VAL A 171 -19.54 5.30 -35.01
N GLU A 172 -19.07 4.09 -35.35
CA GLU A 172 -18.81 3.69 -36.74
C GLU A 172 -20.10 3.77 -37.59
N GLN A 173 -21.22 3.22 -37.09
CA GLN A 173 -22.51 3.27 -37.78
C GLN A 173 -23.04 4.70 -37.95
N GLU A 174 -22.92 5.55 -36.93
CA GLU A 174 -23.31 6.97 -37.00
C GLU A 174 -22.42 7.75 -37.96
N SER A 175 -21.11 7.47 -37.99
CA SER A 175 -20.16 8.02 -38.95
C SER A 175 -20.51 7.64 -40.38
N ASP A 176 -20.84 6.37 -40.66
CA ASP A 176 -21.25 5.91 -41.99
C ASP A 176 -22.56 6.57 -42.45
N ILE A 177 -23.53 6.75 -41.55
CA ILE A 177 -24.79 7.45 -41.84
C ILE A 177 -24.52 8.93 -42.16
N LEU A 178 -23.69 9.62 -41.37
CA LEU A 178 -23.31 11.01 -41.60
C LEU A 178 -22.54 11.18 -42.91
N LEU A 179 -21.62 10.27 -43.22
CA LEU A 179 -20.87 10.27 -44.48
C LEU A 179 -21.81 10.12 -45.67
N LEU A 180 -22.73 9.15 -45.64
CA LEU A 180 -23.76 8.98 -46.67
C LEU A 180 -24.69 10.20 -46.82
N GLN A 181 -24.97 10.93 -45.73
CA GLN A 181 -25.73 12.18 -45.81
C GLN A 181 -24.92 13.29 -46.49
N VAL A 182 -23.68 13.52 -46.06
CA VAL A 182 -22.77 14.51 -46.65
C VAL A 182 -22.52 14.22 -48.13
N GLU A 183 -22.40 12.95 -48.54
CA GLU A 183 -22.25 12.59 -49.95
C GLU A 183 -23.49 12.90 -50.80
N ARG A 184 -24.71 12.73 -50.26
CA ARG A 184 -25.96 13.12 -50.94
C ARG A 184 -26.08 14.64 -51.07
N GLU A 185 -25.80 15.38 -50.00
CA GLU A 185 -25.83 16.85 -50.02
C GLU A 185 -24.78 17.42 -50.98
N ARG A 186 -23.57 16.84 -50.99
CA ARG A 186 -22.53 17.15 -51.99
C ARG A 186 -22.99 16.87 -53.41
N GLY A 187 -23.70 15.76 -53.65
CA GLY A 187 -24.27 15.42 -54.96
C GLY A 187 -25.27 16.47 -55.44
N ALA A 188 -26.26 16.79 -54.60
CA ALA A 188 -27.27 17.80 -54.91
C ALA A 188 -26.66 19.19 -55.19
N LEU A 189 -25.67 19.62 -54.40
CA LEU A 189 -24.94 20.87 -54.63
C LEU A 189 -24.10 20.84 -55.91
N GLN A 190 -23.51 19.70 -56.27
CA GLN A 190 -22.79 19.55 -57.55
C GLN A 190 -23.75 19.63 -58.76
N GLU A 191 -24.97 19.12 -58.62
CA GLU A 191 -26.02 19.18 -59.64
C GLU A 191 -26.57 20.60 -59.80
N GLU A 192 -26.81 21.32 -58.69
CA GLU A 192 -27.17 22.74 -58.70
C GLU A 192 -26.06 23.61 -59.32
N LEU A 193 -24.79 23.42 -58.93
CA LEU A 193 -23.65 24.11 -59.54
C LEU A 193 -23.52 23.82 -61.04
N ARG A 194 -23.86 22.61 -61.49
CA ARG A 194 -23.87 22.25 -62.90
C ARG A 194 -25.01 22.95 -63.66
N LEU A 195 -26.19 23.09 -63.06
CA LEU A 195 -27.31 23.85 -63.61
C LEU A 195 -26.97 25.35 -63.71
N LEU A 196 -26.44 25.94 -62.64
CA LEU A 196 -26.03 27.34 -62.60
C LEU A 196 -24.97 27.65 -63.66
N ARG A 197 -23.96 26.77 -63.84
CA ARG A 197 -22.96 26.92 -64.92
C ARG A 197 -23.57 26.80 -66.32
N ALA A 198 -24.56 25.94 -66.52
CA ALA A 198 -25.25 25.84 -67.81
C ALA A 198 -26.09 27.11 -68.10
N GLN A 199 -26.73 27.68 -67.08
CA GLN A 199 -27.44 28.95 -67.18
C GLN A 199 -26.49 30.13 -67.40
N GLU A 200 -25.34 30.15 -66.71
CA GLU A 200 -24.27 31.13 -66.93
C GLU A 200 -23.76 31.07 -68.38
N ALA A 201 -23.47 29.89 -68.91
CA ALA A 201 -23.05 29.71 -70.29
C ALA A 201 -24.12 30.20 -71.29
N ALA A 202 -25.41 29.89 -71.06
CA ALA A 202 -26.50 30.38 -71.91
C ALA A 202 -26.62 31.92 -71.87
N LEU A 203 -26.50 32.53 -70.69
CA LEU A 203 -26.51 33.99 -70.54
C LEU A 203 -25.26 34.65 -71.16
N GLN A 204 -24.10 33.99 -71.10
CA GLN A 204 -22.89 34.42 -71.81
C GLN A 204 -23.05 34.32 -73.32
N GLU A 205 -23.71 33.29 -73.85
CA GLU A 205 -24.07 33.17 -75.27
C GLU A 205 -25.09 34.24 -75.69
N GLU A 206 -26.12 34.53 -74.89
CA GLU A 206 -27.06 35.63 -75.15
C GLU A 206 -26.37 37.01 -75.11
N LEU A 207 -25.45 37.24 -74.18
CA LEU A 207 -24.61 38.44 -74.15
C LEU A 207 -23.67 38.52 -75.38
N HIS A 208 -23.08 37.40 -75.79
CA HIS A 208 -22.27 37.36 -77.01
C HIS A 208 -23.09 37.56 -78.28
N ALA A 209 -24.32 37.05 -78.33
CA ALA A 209 -25.24 37.22 -79.45
C ALA A 209 -25.72 38.68 -79.52
N THR A 210 -26.17 39.26 -78.41
CA THR A 210 -26.57 40.68 -78.35
C THR A 210 -25.38 41.61 -78.63
N ALA A 211 -24.16 41.26 -78.21
CA ALA A 211 -22.94 41.99 -78.61
C ALA A 211 -22.64 41.85 -80.12
N GLN A 212 -22.88 40.69 -80.74
CA GLN A 212 -22.70 40.47 -82.19
C GLN A 212 -23.76 41.15 -83.05
N PHE A 213 -25.04 41.08 -82.67
CA PHE A 213 -26.12 41.84 -83.29
C PHE A 213 -25.92 43.35 -83.07
N GLY A 214 -25.47 43.75 -81.89
CA GLY A 214 -25.00 45.10 -81.62
C GLY A 214 -23.87 45.50 -82.57
N ASN A 215 -22.90 44.62 -82.85
CA ASN A 215 -21.77 44.92 -83.73
C ASN A 215 -22.14 45.11 -85.22
N LEU A 216 -23.30 44.61 -85.66
CA LEU A 216 -23.76 44.80 -87.04
C LEU A 216 -24.34 46.20 -87.31
N ASP A 217 -24.76 46.93 -86.26
CA ASP A 217 -25.14 48.36 -86.35
C ASP A 217 -24.18 49.31 -85.58
N SER A 218 -23.35 48.80 -84.67
CA SER A 218 -22.42 49.60 -83.84
C SER A 218 -21.14 50.02 -84.57
N ALA A 219 -20.76 49.34 -85.66
CA ALA A 219 -19.66 49.77 -86.52
C ALA A 219 -19.90 51.14 -87.19
N GLY A 220 -21.15 51.63 -87.21
CA GLY A 220 -21.50 52.98 -87.69
C GLY A 220 -22.13 53.90 -86.62
N CYS A 221 -22.76 53.35 -85.58
CA CYS A 221 -23.56 54.17 -84.65
C CYS A 221 -22.76 54.74 -83.46
N GLY A 222 -21.69 54.08 -83.01
CA GLY A 222 -20.89 54.51 -81.85
C GLY A 222 -20.35 55.95 -81.99
N LEU A 223 -19.78 56.27 -83.15
CA LEU A 223 -19.33 57.62 -83.48
C LEU A 223 -20.50 58.63 -83.45
N SER A 224 -21.68 58.27 -83.96
CA SER A 224 -22.84 59.18 -83.97
C SER A 224 -23.43 59.44 -82.58
N LEU A 225 -23.32 58.49 -81.64
CA LEU A 225 -23.82 58.66 -80.28
C LEU A 225 -22.85 59.50 -79.45
N ASP A 226 -21.54 59.23 -79.56
CA ASP A 226 -20.51 60.03 -78.91
C ASP A 226 -20.39 61.44 -79.53
N GLU A 227 -20.60 61.62 -80.83
CA GLU A 227 -20.73 62.95 -81.45
C GLU A 227 -21.98 63.67 -80.93
N ARG A 228 -23.14 63.01 -80.85
CA ARG A 228 -24.36 63.62 -80.26
C ARG A 228 -24.18 63.97 -78.78
N PHE A 229 -23.48 63.14 -77.99
CA PHE A 229 -23.16 63.47 -76.61
C PHE A 229 -22.12 64.60 -76.52
N ALA A 230 -21.10 64.62 -77.37
CA ALA A 230 -20.12 65.69 -77.43
C ALA A 230 -20.75 67.02 -77.84
N ASP A 231 -21.70 67.02 -78.79
CA ASP A 231 -22.44 68.22 -79.20
C ASP A 231 -23.45 68.65 -78.14
N LEU A 232 -24.15 67.72 -77.48
CA LEU A 232 -25.00 68.04 -76.33
C LEU A 232 -24.19 68.61 -75.16
N ILE A 233 -22.98 68.09 -74.89
CA ILE A 233 -22.06 68.62 -73.89
C ILE A 233 -21.57 70.01 -74.29
N LYS A 234 -21.18 70.24 -75.56
CA LYS A 234 -20.80 71.58 -76.07
C LYS A 234 -21.95 72.57 -75.92
N GLU A 235 -23.18 72.18 -76.22
CA GLU A 235 -24.35 73.06 -76.10
C GLU A 235 -24.70 73.34 -74.62
N TYR A 236 -24.55 72.37 -73.73
CA TYR A 236 -24.70 72.58 -72.29
C TYR A 236 -23.57 73.45 -71.71
N GLU A 237 -22.33 73.31 -72.19
CA GLU A 237 -21.20 74.19 -71.87
C GLU A 237 -21.42 75.61 -72.40
N GLN A 238 -21.93 75.76 -73.62
CA GLN A 238 -22.29 77.04 -74.23
C GLN A 238 -23.35 77.75 -73.39
N GLN A 239 -24.43 77.06 -73.01
CA GLN A 239 -25.45 77.57 -72.10
C GLN A 239 -24.87 77.94 -70.72
N CYS A 240 -23.94 77.14 -70.19
CA CYS A 240 -23.25 77.42 -68.93
C CYS A 240 -22.30 78.63 -69.02
N ARG A 241 -21.74 78.95 -70.19
CA ARG A 241 -20.97 80.19 -70.44
C ARG A 241 -21.90 81.38 -70.57
N GLU A 242 -22.93 81.31 -71.40
CA GLU A 242 -23.92 82.40 -71.55
C GLU A 242 -24.63 82.73 -70.24
N LEU A 243 -24.99 81.73 -69.43
CA LEU A 243 -25.54 81.96 -68.09
C LEU A 243 -24.52 82.57 -67.13
N ARG A 244 -23.22 82.33 -67.32
CA ARG A 244 -22.16 82.93 -66.50
C ARG A 244 -21.91 84.38 -66.91
N ASP A 245 -21.74 84.64 -68.20
CA ASP A 245 -21.59 85.99 -68.75
C ASP A 245 -22.77 86.87 -68.34
N ARG A 246 -24.00 86.35 -68.41
CA ARG A 246 -25.22 87.04 -67.98
C ARG A 246 -25.33 87.24 -66.47
N ASN A 247 -24.76 86.34 -65.67
CA ASN A 247 -24.68 86.49 -64.21
C ASN A 247 -23.57 87.49 -63.82
N ASP A 248 -22.50 87.58 -64.60
CA ASP A 248 -21.45 88.58 -64.44
C ASP A 248 -21.96 89.98 -64.86
N GLU A 249 -22.72 90.09 -65.96
CA GLU A 249 -23.47 91.30 -66.35
C GLU A 249 -24.42 91.74 -65.23
N LEU A 250 -25.30 90.85 -64.77
CA LEU A 250 -26.24 91.14 -63.67
C LEU A 250 -25.52 91.44 -62.35
N SER A 251 -24.36 90.83 -62.09
CA SER A 251 -23.52 91.15 -60.93
C SER A 251 -22.91 92.54 -61.05
N SER A 252 -22.49 92.97 -62.24
CA SER A 252 -22.03 94.34 -62.50
C SER A 252 -23.15 95.38 -62.39
N GLU A 253 -24.37 95.05 -62.82
CA GLU A 253 -25.56 95.88 -62.60
C GLU A 253 -25.91 95.97 -61.11
N LEU A 254 -25.84 94.84 -60.38
CA LEU A 254 -26.01 94.81 -58.92
C LEU A 254 -24.90 95.57 -58.19
N GLU A 255 -23.65 95.57 -58.68
CA GLU A 255 -22.55 96.36 -58.12
C GLU A 255 -22.74 97.86 -58.38
N LEU A 256 -23.24 98.24 -59.56
CA LEU A 256 -23.65 99.61 -59.88
C LEU A 256 -24.84 100.07 -59.01
N LEU A 257 -25.87 99.23 -58.86
CA LEU A 257 -27.05 99.53 -58.05
C LEU A 257 -26.73 99.52 -56.55
N THR A 258 -25.86 98.63 -56.07
CA THR A 258 -25.36 98.67 -54.69
C THR A 258 -24.41 99.83 -54.46
N SER A 259 -23.63 100.28 -55.45
CA SER A 259 -22.87 101.53 -55.37
C SER A 259 -23.79 102.76 -55.26
N GLN A 260 -24.87 102.82 -56.05
CA GLN A 260 -25.91 103.84 -55.90
C GLN A 260 -26.64 103.77 -54.54
N ARG A 261 -26.80 102.57 -53.97
CA ARG A 261 -27.46 102.34 -52.67
C ARG A 261 -26.51 102.52 -51.47
N SER A 262 -25.20 102.33 -51.66
CA SER A 262 -24.13 102.54 -50.67
C SER A 262 -23.96 104.02 -50.34
N ASN A 263 -24.09 104.89 -51.35
CA ASN A 263 -24.24 106.34 -51.18
C ASN A 263 -25.48 106.77 -50.36
N ARG A 264 -26.32 105.83 -49.91
CA ARG A 264 -27.45 106.06 -48.99
C ARG A 264 -27.38 105.29 -47.67
N LYS A 265 -26.32 104.52 -47.37
CA LYS A 265 -26.24 103.69 -46.14
C LYS A 265 -24.94 103.83 -45.34
N SER A 266 -24.86 104.97 -44.66
CA SER A 266 -23.88 105.27 -43.61
C SER A 266 -23.98 104.34 -42.37
N ARG A 267 -22.81 104.07 -41.73
CA ARG A 267 -22.54 103.71 -40.30
C ARG A 267 -22.52 102.23 -39.82
N ARG A 268 -21.45 101.94 -39.04
CA ARG A 268 -21.10 100.78 -38.14
C ARG A 268 -20.48 99.56 -38.86
N ALA A 269 -19.18 99.23 -38.71
CA ALA A 269 -18.38 98.74 -37.54
C ALA A 269 -18.61 97.21 -37.26
N SER A 270 -17.68 96.37 -36.77
CA SER A 270 -16.20 96.30 -36.65
C SER A 270 -15.84 95.14 -35.67
N GLY A 271 -15.19 94.05 -36.13
CA GLY A 271 -14.31 93.14 -35.34
C GLY A 271 -14.87 92.10 -34.33
N GLY A 272 -14.15 90.97 -34.14
CA GLY A 272 -14.08 90.23 -32.85
C GLY A 272 -14.32 88.68 -32.79
N ASP A 273 -13.26 87.88 -32.99
CA ASP A 273 -12.72 86.72 -32.23
C ASP A 273 -13.49 85.47 -31.68
N ALA A 274 -12.73 84.34 -31.65
CA ALA A 274 -12.63 83.23 -30.66
C ALA A 274 -13.75 82.16 -30.52
N ALA A 275 -13.52 80.88 -30.12
CA ALA A 275 -12.29 80.03 -30.01
C ALA A 275 -12.62 78.53 -29.72
N ALA A 276 -11.75 77.60 -30.17
CA ALA A 276 -11.19 76.36 -29.54
C ALA A 276 -12.13 75.28 -28.89
N VAL A 277 -11.76 74.04 -28.48
CA VAL A 277 -10.52 73.28 -28.08
C VAL A 277 -10.75 71.79 -28.46
N LEU A 278 -9.86 71.02 -29.13
CA LEU A 278 -8.50 70.47 -28.82
C LEU A 278 -8.46 69.20 -27.91
N ASN A 279 -7.38 68.40 -28.01
CA ASN A 279 -7.42 66.92 -28.11
C ASN A 279 -6.06 66.21 -27.76
N TRP A 280 -6.03 64.85 -27.74
CA TRP A 280 -4.89 63.89 -27.73
C TRP A 280 -4.16 63.48 -26.40
N THR A 281 -4.05 62.15 -26.22
CA THR A 281 -2.95 61.22 -25.76
C THR A 281 -1.67 61.60 -24.96
N GLN A 282 -1.22 60.63 -24.11
CA GLN A 282 0.17 60.08 -23.86
C GLN A 282 1.39 61.01 -23.58
N PRO A 283 2.63 60.53 -23.26
CA PRO A 283 3.11 59.28 -22.61
C PRO A 283 4.20 59.50 -21.50
N ALA A 284 4.88 58.42 -21.07
CA ALA A 284 6.35 58.31 -20.88
C ALA A 284 6.97 58.09 -19.46
N LEU A 285 8.06 57.32 -19.52
CA LEU A 285 8.93 56.70 -18.50
C LEU A 285 9.79 57.68 -17.67
N SER A 286 10.19 57.27 -16.45
CA SER A 286 11.61 57.05 -16.05
C SER A 286 11.75 56.82 -14.52
N ALA A 287 12.93 56.44 -14.05
CA ALA A 287 13.17 55.88 -12.71
C ALA A 287 14.11 56.74 -11.83
N SER A 288 14.04 56.59 -10.50
CA SER A 288 15.18 56.23 -9.61
C SER A 288 15.03 56.66 -8.13
N ILE A 289 15.26 55.69 -7.25
CA ILE A 289 16.18 55.73 -6.07
C ILE A 289 15.83 56.59 -4.82
N GLU A 290 15.82 55.86 -3.68
CA GLU A 290 16.08 56.22 -2.26
C GLU A 290 15.21 57.25 -1.50
N SER A 291 14.64 56.78 -0.39
CA SER A 291 14.61 57.54 0.88
C SER A 291 14.55 56.56 2.07
N ASP A 292 15.24 56.91 3.16
CA ASP A 292 15.55 56.04 4.30
C ASP A 292 14.89 56.59 5.59
N SER A 293 14.45 55.71 6.51
CA SER A 293 13.88 56.06 7.83
C SER A 293 13.76 54.84 8.77
N ASP A 294 14.91 54.27 9.13
CA ASP A 294 15.45 54.08 10.50
C ASP A 294 14.55 53.74 11.74
N LEU A 295 15.19 53.05 12.71
CA LEU A 295 14.85 52.77 14.12
C LEU A 295 13.72 51.75 14.42
N SER A 296 14.00 50.59 15.02
CA SER A 296 14.77 50.46 16.27
C SER A 296 15.21 49.01 16.61
N ASP A 297 16.29 48.93 17.40
CA ASP A 297 16.98 47.72 17.89
C ASP A 297 16.54 47.37 19.32
N VAL A 298 16.51 46.07 19.68
CA VAL A 298 17.17 45.53 20.91
C VAL A 298 17.11 43.99 20.98
N LYS A 299 18.28 43.37 21.15
CA LYS A 299 18.43 42.03 21.76
C LYS A 299 17.98 42.02 23.22
N ARG A 300 17.43 40.88 23.71
CA ARG A 300 17.98 40.09 24.86
C ARG A 300 17.07 38.95 25.37
N THR A 301 17.68 37.77 25.55
CA THR A 301 17.41 36.76 26.63
C THR A 301 16.01 36.11 26.66
N SER A 302 15.74 34.94 27.26
CA SER A 302 16.51 34.07 28.18
C SER A 302 15.98 32.60 28.13
N SER A 303 16.81 31.63 28.52
CA SER A 303 16.39 30.31 29.10
C SER A 303 16.01 30.51 30.62
N PRO A 304 15.80 29.52 31.54
CA PRO A 304 15.99 28.04 31.45
C PRO A 304 15.07 27.13 32.36
N GLN A 305 15.42 25.83 32.46
CA GLN A 305 15.07 24.84 33.52
C GLN A 305 13.59 24.36 33.58
N ILE A 306 13.24 23.11 33.97
CA ILE A 306 13.60 22.35 35.18
C ILE A 306 13.66 20.81 34.95
N LYS A 307 14.75 20.21 35.45
CA LYS A 307 14.93 18.88 36.09
C LYS A 307 13.90 17.74 35.83
N LYS A 308 14.42 16.58 35.42
CA LYS A 308 14.54 15.42 36.33
C LYS A 308 15.79 14.60 36.04
N LYS A 309 16.41 14.09 37.11
CA LYS A 309 17.68 13.36 37.13
C LYS A 309 17.45 12.09 37.95
N LEU A 310 17.75 10.95 37.35
CA LEU A 310 18.00 9.62 37.93
C LEU A 310 19.05 9.08 36.95
N GLN A 311 20.35 9.00 37.24
CA GLN A 311 21.02 8.73 38.49
C GLN A 311 20.51 7.44 39.14
N LEU A 312 21.09 6.35 38.67
CA LEU A 312 21.40 5.18 39.49
C LEU A 312 22.35 5.67 40.60
N ASP A 313 21.82 5.90 41.80
CA ASP A 313 22.59 5.91 43.03
C ASP A 313 22.22 4.63 43.80
N ASP A 314 22.75 3.49 43.37
CA ASP A 314 22.77 2.28 44.20
C ASP A 314 23.83 2.46 45.29
N LYS A 315 23.43 3.13 46.36
CA LYS A 315 24.14 3.18 47.65
C LYS A 315 23.18 3.00 48.83
N GLU A 316 22.55 1.83 48.87
CA GLU A 316 22.50 1.07 50.11
C GLU A 316 23.42 -0.14 49.92
N ALA A 317 24.61 -0.06 50.50
CA ALA A 317 24.87 -0.68 51.80
C ALA A 317 25.21 -2.17 51.60
N VAL A 318 26.48 -2.41 51.26
CA VAL A 318 27.12 -3.70 51.54
C VAL A 318 27.08 -3.91 53.04
N CYS A 319 26.08 -4.65 53.49
CA CYS A 319 26.00 -5.24 54.81
C CYS A 319 25.58 -6.70 54.61
N PRO A 320 26.57 -7.61 54.68
CA PRO A 320 26.41 -8.81 55.49
C PRO A 320 26.95 -8.51 56.89
N LEU A 321 26.37 -7.52 57.56
CA LEU A 321 26.38 -7.49 59.01
C LEU A 321 25.27 -8.43 59.43
N ASP A 322 25.61 -9.73 59.39
CA ASP A 322 25.43 -10.63 60.52
C ASP A 322 26.10 -11.96 60.21
N ASP A 323 27.42 -12.02 60.45
CA ASP A 323 28.08 -13.20 61.03
C ASP A 323 27.55 -13.42 62.48
N ILE A 324 26.22 -13.41 62.65
CA ILE A 324 25.60 -14.02 63.81
C ILE A 324 25.66 -15.50 63.54
N SER A 325 26.50 -16.16 64.33
CA SER A 325 26.51 -17.60 64.55
C SER A 325 25.10 -18.08 64.93
N GLY A 326 24.28 -18.34 63.90
CA GLY A 326 23.10 -19.17 64.00
C GLY A 326 23.54 -20.56 64.44
N PRO A 327 22.74 -21.27 65.26
CA PRO A 327 23.17 -22.49 65.92
C PRO A 327 23.68 -23.48 64.86
N ALA A 328 24.95 -23.90 65.01
CA ALA A 328 25.72 -24.64 64.02
C ALA A 328 24.84 -25.63 63.25
N VAL A 329 24.44 -25.21 62.05
CA VAL A 329 23.56 -25.95 61.17
C VAL A 329 24.30 -27.24 60.86
N SER A 330 23.73 -28.39 61.22
CA SER A 330 24.39 -29.69 61.06
C SER A 330 24.90 -29.82 59.62
N ILE A 331 26.06 -30.45 59.43
CA ILE A 331 26.65 -30.69 58.11
C ILE A 331 25.63 -31.37 57.16
N GLN A 332 24.71 -32.17 57.70
CA GLN A 332 23.57 -32.72 56.96
C GLN A 332 22.61 -31.65 56.40
N THR A 333 22.27 -30.64 57.19
CA THR A 333 21.36 -29.55 56.80
C THR A 333 22.04 -28.57 55.84
N GLU A 334 23.34 -28.31 56.01
CA GLU A 334 24.15 -27.55 55.05
C GLU A 334 24.23 -28.28 53.69
N MET A 335 24.50 -29.58 53.71
CA MET A 335 24.51 -30.43 52.51
C MET A 335 23.13 -30.51 51.83
N ALA A 336 22.04 -30.56 52.60
CA ALA A 336 20.68 -30.54 52.06
C ALA A 336 20.33 -29.18 51.42
N LEU A 337 20.79 -28.08 52.00
CA LEU A 337 20.65 -26.73 51.42
C LEU A 337 21.46 -26.59 50.12
N GLU A 338 22.69 -27.09 50.08
CA GLU A 338 23.52 -27.06 48.87
C GLU A 338 22.94 -27.95 47.75
N GLN A 339 22.39 -29.13 48.08
CA GLN A 339 21.66 -29.97 47.12
C GLN A 339 20.39 -29.28 46.59
N LEU A 340 19.61 -28.63 47.46
CA LEU A 340 18.40 -27.91 47.05
C LEU A 340 18.75 -26.74 46.13
N LYS A 341 19.80 -25.98 46.46
CA LYS A 341 20.35 -24.90 45.65
C LYS A 341 20.84 -25.41 44.29
N GLN A 342 21.62 -26.49 44.26
CA GLN A 342 22.09 -27.09 43.01
C GLN A 342 20.93 -27.57 42.12
N LYS A 343 19.86 -28.12 42.70
CA LYS A 343 18.65 -28.49 41.98
C LYS A 343 17.93 -27.26 41.42
N HIS A 344 17.80 -26.21 42.22
CA HIS A 344 17.19 -24.94 41.80
C HIS A 344 17.98 -24.28 40.66
N ASP A 345 19.31 -24.27 40.73
CA ASP A 345 20.18 -23.76 39.67
C ASP A 345 20.03 -24.56 38.37
N GLN A 346 19.85 -25.89 38.45
CA GLN A 346 19.55 -26.74 37.29
C GLN A 346 18.17 -26.45 36.69
N GLU A 347 17.14 -26.28 37.52
CA GLU A 347 15.77 -25.91 37.10
C GLU A 347 15.77 -24.53 36.41
N LEU A 348 16.48 -23.55 36.97
CA LEU A 348 16.68 -22.23 36.37
C LEU A 348 17.42 -22.30 35.03
N GLN A 349 18.46 -23.14 34.91
CA GLN A 349 19.17 -23.34 33.63
C GLN A 349 18.28 -23.99 32.57
N GLN A 350 17.47 -24.98 32.93
CA GLN A 350 16.53 -25.62 32.00
C GLN A 350 15.46 -24.62 31.53
N LEU A 351 14.86 -23.86 32.46
CA LEU A 351 13.88 -22.83 32.14
C LEU A 351 14.48 -21.73 31.25
N ARG A 352 15.74 -21.33 31.52
CA ARG A 352 16.48 -20.37 30.68
C ARG A 352 16.64 -20.88 29.25
N ILE A 353 17.06 -22.13 29.07
CA ILE A 353 17.24 -22.75 27.74
C ILE A 353 15.89 -22.85 27.01
N GLN A 354 14.80 -23.19 27.70
CA GLN A 354 13.46 -23.22 27.11
C GLN A 354 13.01 -21.84 26.64
N LEU A 355 13.11 -20.81 27.50
CA LEU A 355 12.77 -19.43 27.16
C LEU A 355 13.64 -18.90 26.02
N GLU A 356 14.95 -19.15 26.05
CA GLU A 356 15.89 -18.73 25.01
C GLU A 356 15.59 -19.43 23.68
N THR A 357 15.22 -20.71 23.68
CA THR A 357 14.77 -21.44 22.49
C THR A 357 13.47 -20.87 21.92
N GLN A 358 12.49 -20.56 22.79
CA GLN A 358 11.19 -20.02 22.41
C GLN A 358 11.29 -18.59 21.86
N VAL A 359 12.12 -17.74 22.50
CA VAL A 359 12.43 -16.39 22.00
C VAL A 359 13.11 -16.46 20.64
N ASN A 360 14.17 -17.27 20.49
CA ASN A 360 14.86 -17.45 19.20
C ASN A 360 13.91 -17.95 18.08
N TYR A 361 12.96 -18.83 18.41
CA TYR A 361 11.95 -19.31 17.47
C TYR A 361 11.04 -18.16 16.98
N TYR A 362 10.46 -17.38 17.90
CA TYR A 362 9.59 -16.26 17.54
C TYR A 362 10.35 -15.11 16.88
N GLU A 363 11.56 -14.77 17.33
CA GLU A 363 12.43 -13.79 16.68
C GLU A 363 12.69 -14.18 15.22
N ARG A 364 13.02 -15.46 14.95
CA ARG A 364 13.27 -15.92 13.58
C ARG A 364 11.99 -15.94 12.73
N SER A 365 10.85 -16.29 13.31
CA SER A 365 9.54 -16.24 12.62
C SER A 365 9.13 -14.81 12.27
N LEU A 366 9.32 -13.86 13.20
CA LEU A 366 9.05 -12.44 12.97
C LEU A 366 9.99 -11.85 11.93
N GLU A 367 11.27 -12.25 11.93
CA GLU A 367 12.25 -11.78 10.96
C GLU A 367 11.97 -12.32 9.54
N GLN A 368 11.53 -13.57 9.41
CA GLN A 368 11.02 -14.12 8.15
C GLN A 368 9.79 -13.34 7.63
N MET A 369 8.83 -13.02 8.52
CA MET A 369 7.65 -12.22 8.16
C MET A 369 8.03 -10.81 7.70
N ARG A 370 8.95 -10.13 8.40
CA ARG A 370 9.50 -8.82 7.99
C ARG A 370 10.14 -8.88 6.61
N GLN A 371 10.92 -9.92 6.33
CA GLN A 371 11.57 -10.09 5.03
C GLN A 371 10.56 -10.33 3.91
N SER A 372 9.46 -11.07 4.15
CA SER A 372 8.36 -11.21 3.19
C SER A 372 7.71 -9.86 2.87
N MET A 373 7.27 -9.13 3.91
CA MET A 373 6.62 -7.82 3.72
C MET A 373 7.55 -6.79 3.06
N GLU A 374 8.86 -6.84 3.33
CA GLU A 374 9.86 -5.98 2.68
C GLU A 374 10.07 -6.34 1.20
N LEU A 375 9.91 -7.61 0.81
CA LEU A 375 9.90 -8.03 -0.60
C LEU A 375 8.62 -7.59 -1.30
N GLU A 376 7.46 -7.82 -0.71
CA GLU A 376 6.15 -7.36 -1.22
C GLU A 376 6.14 -5.84 -1.42
N ARG A 377 6.63 -5.06 -0.43
CA ARG A 377 6.74 -3.59 -0.58
C ARG A 377 7.64 -3.20 -1.74
N LYS A 378 8.74 -3.91 -1.98
CA LYS A 378 9.64 -3.65 -3.11
C LYS A 378 8.99 -3.96 -4.45
N ASP A 379 8.27 -5.08 -4.54
CA ASP A 379 7.55 -5.49 -5.75
C ASP A 379 6.44 -4.50 -6.13
N ILE A 380 5.64 -4.07 -5.13
CA ILE A 380 4.63 -3.02 -5.30
C ILE A 380 5.27 -1.70 -5.75
N CYS A 381 6.35 -1.26 -5.09
CA CYS A 381 7.07 -0.05 -5.49
C CYS A 381 7.69 -0.16 -6.90
N GLN A 382 8.15 -1.35 -7.31
CA GLN A 382 8.71 -1.58 -8.64
C GLN A 382 7.62 -1.56 -9.72
N THR A 383 6.46 -2.16 -9.45
CA THR A 383 5.28 -2.12 -10.33
C THR A 383 4.84 -0.69 -10.59
N PHE A 384 4.60 0.11 -9.55
CA PHE A 384 4.24 1.52 -9.71
C PHE A 384 5.32 2.34 -10.42
N LYS A 385 6.61 2.04 -10.21
CA LYS A 385 7.70 2.73 -10.91
C LYS A 385 7.68 2.47 -12.42
N LEU A 386 7.36 1.24 -12.84
CA LEU A 386 7.21 0.88 -14.25
C LEU A 386 5.98 1.57 -14.86
N GLU A 387 4.84 1.52 -14.19
CA GLU A 387 3.60 2.19 -14.62
C GLU A 387 3.78 3.70 -14.79
N ILE A 388 4.43 4.37 -13.82
CA ILE A 388 4.77 5.80 -13.94
C ILE A 388 5.68 6.06 -15.14
N SER A 389 6.69 5.20 -15.37
CA SER A 389 7.62 5.38 -16.51
C SER A 389 6.90 5.24 -17.86
N GLU A 390 5.96 4.30 -17.96
CA GLU A 390 5.12 4.13 -19.16
C GLU A 390 4.19 5.32 -19.38
N LEU A 391 3.53 5.80 -18.32
CA LEU A 391 2.67 7.00 -18.37
C LEU A 391 3.47 8.27 -18.73
N GLU A 392 4.70 8.40 -18.25
CA GLU A 392 5.61 9.49 -18.62
C GLU A 392 6.03 9.43 -20.10
N GLU A 393 6.29 8.23 -20.65
CA GLU A 393 6.58 8.03 -22.07
C GLU A 393 5.35 8.34 -22.96
N GLN A 394 4.17 7.81 -22.60
CA GLN A 394 2.92 8.10 -23.29
C GLN A 394 2.60 9.61 -23.28
N LYS A 395 2.80 10.28 -22.14
CA LYS A 395 2.66 11.74 -22.03
C LYS A 395 3.64 12.47 -22.95
N LEU A 396 4.91 12.09 -22.97
CA LEU A 396 5.93 12.72 -23.81
C LEU A 396 5.59 12.61 -25.31
N GLN A 397 5.11 11.45 -25.73
CA GLN A 397 4.64 11.20 -27.10
C GLN A 397 3.49 12.16 -27.48
N VAL A 398 2.47 12.26 -26.62
CA VAL A 398 1.33 13.18 -26.84
C VAL A 398 1.77 14.65 -26.82
N GLU A 399 2.67 15.06 -25.92
CA GLU A 399 3.23 16.42 -25.91
C GLU A 399 3.99 16.74 -27.20
N GLN A 400 4.69 15.76 -27.78
CA GLN A 400 5.40 15.91 -29.05
C GLN A 400 4.46 15.97 -30.26
N GLU A 401 3.36 15.22 -30.26
CA GLU A 401 2.30 15.31 -31.28
C GLU A 401 1.55 16.66 -31.21
N VAL A 402 1.18 17.11 -30.01
CA VAL A 402 0.58 18.44 -29.78
C VAL A 402 1.50 19.54 -30.31
N LYS A 403 2.81 19.45 -30.05
CA LYS A 403 3.79 20.42 -30.56
C LYS A 403 3.84 20.44 -32.11
N GLN A 404 3.84 19.27 -32.76
CA GLN A 404 3.79 19.19 -34.23
C GLN A 404 2.51 19.80 -34.80
N LEU A 405 1.36 19.56 -34.17
CA LEU A 405 0.07 20.15 -34.57
C LEU A 405 0.05 21.66 -34.37
N GLN A 406 0.62 22.17 -33.27
CA GLN A 406 0.79 23.62 -33.03
C GLN A 406 1.69 24.27 -34.08
N GLU A 407 2.81 23.64 -34.44
CA GLU A 407 3.70 24.14 -35.51
C GLU A 407 3.02 24.13 -36.90
N ALA A 408 2.15 23.16 -37.16
CA ALA A 408 1.35 23.11 -38.40
C ALA A 408 0.26 24.20 -38.44
N LEU A 409 -0.47 24.39 -37.34
CA LEU A 409 -1.46 25.47 -37.17
C LEU A 409 -0.81 26.84 -37.33
N GLY A 410 0.34 27.10 -36.69
CA GLY A 410 1.05 28.37 -36.81
C GLY A 410 1.46 28.71 -38.26
N LYS A 411 1.85 27.71 -39.06
CA LYS A 411 2.16 27.89 -40.49
C LYS A 411 0.93 28.28 -41.32
N LEU A 412 -0.21 27.65 -41.06
CA LEU A 412 -1.49 28.00 -41.71
C LEU A 412 -2.01 29.38 -41.29
N GLN A 413 -1.78 29.76 -40.03
CA GLN A 413 -2.23 31.02 -39.46
C GLN A 413 -1.38 32.22 -39.90
N LEU A 414 -0.09 32.02 -40.18
CA LEU A 414 0.75 33.00 -40.89
C LEU A 414 0.28 33.26 -42.33
N GLN A 415 -0.45 32.32 -42.93
CA GLN A 415 -1.03 32.45 -44.27
C GLN A 415 -2.36 33.23 -44.28
N HIS A 416 -3.08 33.25 -43.15
CA HIS A 416 -4.36 33.95 -42.96
C HIS A 416 -4.21 35.10 -41.95
N GLY A 417 -3.89 36.31 -42.44
CA GLY A 417 -3.72 37.48 -41.58
C GLY A 417 -4.98 37.86 -40.80
N GLY A 418 -5.05 37.46 -39.52
CA GLY A 418 -6.25 37.64 -38.68
C GLY A 418 -5.99 37.61 -37.17
N GLY A 419 -5.25 38.58 -36.64
CA GLY A 419 -4.80 38.60 -35.23
C GLY A 419 -5.88 38.83 -34.16
N GLY A 420 -7.14 39.11 -34.52
CA GLY A 420 -8.20 39.46 -33.56
C GLY A 420 -8.91 38.26 -32.93
N TRP A 421 -9.30 37.27 -33.74
CA TRP A 421 -10.11 36.13 -33.28
C TRP A 421 -9.33 35.15 -32.39
N ASN A 422 -8.01 35.03 -32.61
CA ASN A 422 -7.17 34.09 -31.87
C ASN A 422 -7.11 34.41 -30.37
N SER A 423 -7.07 35.69 -29.97
CA SER A 423 -6.77 36.08 -28.59
C SER A 423 -7.85 35.68 -27.57
N GLU A 424 -9.14 35.78 -27.93
CA GLU A 424 -10.23 35.35 -27.02
C GLU A 424 -10.34 33.82 -26.94
N GLN A 425 -10.07 33.12 -28.05
CA GLN A 425 -10.07 31.67 -28.13
C GLN A 425 -8.86 31.05 -27.39
N GLU A 426 -7.68 31.67 -27.51
CA GLU A 426 -6.47 31.37 -26.73
C GLU A 426 -6.73 31.56 -25.24
N ARG A 427 -7.35 32.68 -24.84
CA ARG A 427 -7.81 32.89 -23.45
C ARG A 427 -8.81 31.83 -22.99
N LYS A 428 -9.69 31.34 -23.87
CA LYS A 428 -10.66 30.28 -23.53
C LYS A 428 -9.96 28.95 -23.27
N MET A 429 -9.07 28.55 -24.18
CA MET A 429 -8.23 27.36 -24.04
C MET A 429 -7.32 27.42 -22.81
N GLN A 430 -6.75 28.59 -22.48
CA GLN A 430 -5.97 28.78 -21.25
C GLN A 430 -6.81 28.65 -19.97
N ARG A 431 -8.05 29.16 -19.94
CA ARG A 431 -8.97 28.96 -18.81
C ARG A 431 -9.33 27.48 -18.66
N GLU A 432 -9.71 26.81 -19.75
CA GLU A 432 -10.05 25.38 -19.75
C GLU A 432 -8.87 24.50 -19.31
N ARG A 433 -7.65 24.82 -19.74
CA ARG A 433 -6.42 24.15 -19.28
C ARG A 433 -6.19 24.36 -17.78
N ALA A 434 -6.34 25.58 -17.28
CA ALA A 434 -6.18 25.89 -15.86
C ALA A 434 -7.26 25.24 -14.98
N GLU A 435 -8.51 25.15 -15.46
CA GLU A 435 -9.59 24.43 -14.80
C GLU A 435 -9.32 22.91 -14.73
N MET A 436 -8.82 22.29 -15.82
CA MET A 436 -8.39 20.89 -15.79
C MET A 436 -7.20 20.66 -14.84
N GLU A 437 -6.18 21.52 -14.87
CA GLU A 437 -5.01 21.44 -13.99
C GLU A 437 -5.42 21.60 -12.50
N GLN A 438 -6.37 22.49 -12.21
CA GLN A 438 -6.98 22.62 -10.87
C GLN A 438 -7.83 21.40 -10.49
N ASN A 439 -8.53 20.77 -11.44
CA ASN A 439 -9.30 19.55 -11.18
C ASN A 439 -8.39 18.38 -10.81
N PHE A 440 -7.30 18.14 -11.57
CA PHE A 440 -6.32 17.10 -11.24
C PHE A 440 -5.64 17.36 -9.89
N ALA A 441 -5.23 18.60 -9.61
CA ALA A 441 -4.65 18.95 -8.31
C ALA A 441 -5.61 18.65 -7.13
N ARG A 442 -6.92 18.88 -7.33
CA ARG A 442 -7.96 18.57 -6.34
C ARG A 442 -8.17 17.06 -6.18
N GLU A 443 -8.19 16.31 -7.26
CA GLU A 443 -8.34 14.84 -7.21
C GLU A 443 -7.13 14.15 -6.58
N ILE A 444 -5.91 14.59 -6.90
CA ILE A 444 -4.68 14.14 -6.23
C ILE A 444 -4.76 14.44 -4.74
N GLY A 445 -5.18 15.65 -4.33
CA GLY A 445 -5.40 16.00 -2.93
C GLY A 445 -6.43 15.09 -2.25
N ASN A 446 -7.56 14.82 -2.90
CA ASN A 446 -8.60 13.91 -2.41
C ASN A 446 -8.14 12.44 -2.33
N LEU A 447 -7.21 12.01 -3.18
CA LEU A 447 -6.59 10.67 -3.12
C LEU A 447 -5.63 10.58 -1.94
N VAL A 448 -4.70 11.54 -1.82
CA VAL A 448 -3.72 11.62 -0.74
C VAL A 448 -4.41 11.69 0.63
N GLN A 449 -5.47 12.49 0.75
CA GLN A 449 -6.24 12.56 2.00
C GLN A 449 -6.91 11.23 2.36
N ARG A 450 -7.53 10.53 1.39
CA ARG A 450 -8.13 9.21 1.64
C ARG A 450 -7.08 8.18 2.06
N LEU A 451 -6.00 8.06 1.30
CA LEU A 451 -4.90 7.13 1.61
C LEU A 451 -4.26 7.43 2.97
N SER A 452 -4.12 8.71 3.35
CA SER A 452 -3.67 9.08 4.70
C SER A 452 -4.66 8.65 5.78
N SER A 453 -5.97 8.88 5.59
CA SER A 453 -6.97 8.46 6.58
C SER A 453 -7.10 6.94 6.70
N GLU A 454 -6.92 6.21 5.59
CA GLU A 454 -6.92 4.74 5.56
C GLU A 454 -5.68 4.17 6.25
N LYS A 455 -4.50 4.75 5.99
CA LYS A 455 -3.26 4.45 6.73
C LYS A 455 -3.44 4.66 8.23
N ASP A 456 -3.92 5.83 8.65
CA ASP A 456 -4.07 6.17 10.06
C ASP A 456 -5.12 5.26 10.75
N GLN A 457 -6.16 4.86 10.02
CA GLN A 457 -7.13 3.86 10.49
C GLN A 457 -6.48 2.48 10.66
N LEU A 458 -5.73 1.98 9.67
CA LEU A 458 -5.06 0.68 9.76
C LEU A 458 -4.00 0.64 10.87
N GLU A 459 -3.25 1.74 11.08
CA GLU A 459 -2.32 1.87 12.21
C GLU A 459 -3.05 1.83 13.56
N ALA A 460 -4.22 2.46 13.67
CA ALA A 460 -5.05 2.42 14.87
C ALA A 460 -5.68 1.04 15.12
N GLU A 461 -6.15 0.35 14.08
CA GLU A 461 -6.70 -1.01 14.16
C GLU A 461 -5.61 -2.04 14.53
N LEU A 462 -4.42 -1.94 13.96
CA LEU A 462 -3.27 -2.78 14.30
C LEU A 462 -2.87 -2.57 15.77
N LYS A 463 -2.81 -1.31 16.22
CA LYS A 463 -2.51 -0.98 17.62
C LYS A 463 -3.58 -1.54 18.58
N LEU A 464 -4.86 -1.40 18.23
CA LEU A 464 -5.96 -1.95 19.02
C LEU A 464 -5.88 -3.48 19.14
N LYS A 465 -5.56 -4.19 18.05
CA LYS A 465 -5.34 -5.65 18.08
C LYS A 465 -4.16 -6.03 18.97
N MET A 466 -3.05 -5.32 18.86
CA MET A 466 -1.88 -5.55 19.71
C MET A 466 -2.21 -5.32 21.21
N ASP A 467 -2.94 -4.25 21.54
CA ASP A 467 -3.41 -3.99 22.91
C ASP A 467 -4.38 -5.08 23.42
N GLN A 468 -5.23 -5.64 22.54
CA GLN A 468 -6.10 -6.78 22.85
C GLN A 468 -5.32 -8.07 23.12
N GLU A 469 -4.35 -8.41 22.26
CA GLU A 469 -3.49 -9.59 22.43
C GLU A 469 -2.66 -9.50 23.71
N VAL A 470 -2.08 -8.32 24.01
CA VAL A 470 -1.37 -8.08 25.28
C VAL A 470 -2.32 -8.18 26.49
N SER A 471 -3.60 -7.83 26.34
CA SER A 471 -4.61 -7.99 27.40
C SER A 471 -5.10 -9.44 27.57
N LEU A 472 -4.89 -10.33 26.60
CA LEU A 472 -5.18 -11.77 26.70
C LEU A 472 -3.99 -12.55 27.30
N LEU A 473 -2.80 -11.95 27.37
CA LEU A 473 -1.57 -12.51 27.92
C LEU A 473 -1.29 -12.06 29.38
N ARG A 474 -2.22 -11.33 30.02
CA ARG A 474 -2.16 -10.90 31.43
C ARG A 474 -3.26 -11.56 32.26
#